data_AF-A0A6M1YS03-F1
#
_entry.id   AF-A0A6M1YS03-F1
#
_cell.length_a   1.000
_cell.length_b   1.000
_cell.length_c   1.000
_cell.angle_alpha   90.00
_cell.angle_beta   90.00
_cell.angle_gamma   90.00
#
_symmetry.space_group_name_H-M   'P 1'
#
loop_
_entity.id
_entity.type
_entity.pdbx_description
1 polymer ?
#
loop_
_entity_poly.entity_id
_entity_poly.type
_entity_poly.pdbx_seq_one_letter_code
_entity_poly.pdbx_strand_id
1 'polypeptide(L)' 'PDAAGFSFVQLIETSSITGHLVDKNGDAYIDIFSCKEFEIDPVKKVLNKFFAPKKIRVIFLTRQA' A
#
# COMPACT_ATOMS: atom_id res chain seq x y z
N PRO A 1 -21.44 -11.02 -1.06
CA PRO A 1 -20.41 -11.47 -2.02
C PRO A 1 -19.10 -11.77 -1.28
N ASP A 2 -18.46 -12.91 -1.56
CA ASP A 2 -17.18 -13.25 -0.91
C ASP A 2 -16.01 -12.35 -1.33
N ALA A 3 -16.14 -11.65 -2.47
CA ALA A 3 -15.22 -10.63 -2.95
C ALA A 3 -15.96 -9.28 -3.03
N ALA A 4 -15.81 -8.46 -1.99
CA ALA A 4 -16.31 -7.08 -1.93
C ALA A 4 -15.20 -6.19 -1.36
N GLY A 5 -15.21 -4.92 -1.77
CA GLY A 5 -14.25 -3.90 -1.35
C GLY A 5 -13.78 -3.03 -2.50
N PHE A 6 -12.60 -2.43 -2.35
CA PHE A 6 -12.08 -1.42 -3.28
C PHE A 6 -10.73 -1.83 -3.85
N SER A 7 -10.55 -1.62 -5.15
CA SER A 7 -9.26 -1.71 -5.81
C SER A 7 -8.91 -0.38 -6.43
N PHE A 8 -7.65 0.05 -6.30
CA PHE A 8 -7.21 1.34 -6.82
C PHE A 8 -5.80 1.28 -7.39
N VAL A 9 -5.56 2.21 -8.31
CA VAL A 9 -4.26 2.50 -8.90
C VAL A 9 -4.08 4.01 -8.93
N GLN A 10 -3.01 4.50 -8.32
CA GLN A 10 -2.54 5.87 -8.42
C GLN A 10 -1.21 5.87 -9.16
N LEU A 11 -1.19 6.45 -10.35
CA LEU A 11 0.06 6.65 -11.08
C LEU A 11 0.84 7.81 -10.46
N ILE A 12 2.15 7.63 -10.36
CA ILE A 12 3.12 8.66 -10.01
C ILE A 12 4.21 8.67 -11.11
N GLU A 13 5.12 9.63 -11.10
CA GLU A 13 6.11 9.76 -12.16
C GLU A 13 6.92 8.46 -12.37
N THR A 14 6.74 7.81 -13.53
CA THR A 14 7.35 6.53 -13.90
C THR A 14 7.10 5.36 -12.93
N SER A 15 6.04 5.42 -12.14
CA SER A 15 5.87 4.58 -10.96
C SER A 15 4.39 4.45 -10.55
N SER A 16 4.06 3.66 -9.53
CA SER A 16 2.66 3.43 -9.15
C SER A 16 2.46 3.08 -7.67
N ILE A 17 1.31 3.47 -7.14
CA ILE A 17 0.77 3.00 -5.87
C ILE A 17 -0.50 2.23 -6.18
N THR A 18 -0.57 0.96 -5.78
CA THR A 18 -1.75 0.11 -6.01
C THR A 18 -2.25 -0.45 -4.69
N GLY A 19 -3.53 -0.81 -4.64
CA GLY A 19 -4.01 -1.53 -3.47
C GLY A 19 -5.40 -2.14 -3.60
N HIS A 20 -5.66 -3.05 -2.67
CA HIS A 20 -6.89 -3.79 -2.52
C HIS A 20 -7.34 -3.72 -1.06
N LEU A 21 -8.57 -3.26 -0.82
CA LEU A 21 -9.24 -3.23 0.47
C LEU A 21 -10.30 -4.31 0.49
N VAL A 22 -10.32 -5.17 1.51
CA VAL A 22 -11.19 -6.34 1.59
C VAL A 22 -12.24 -6.15 2.69
N ASP A 23 -13.51 -6.02 2.33
CA ASP A 23 -14.59 -5.76 3.31
C ASP A 23 -14.77 -6.91 4.29
N LYS A 24 -14.52 -8.15 3.84
CA LYS A 24 -14.77 -9.37 4.60
C LYS A 24 -13.96 -9.46 5.90
N ASN A 25 -12.71 -9.02 5.87
CA ASN A 25 -11.79 -9.13 7.00
C ASN A 25 -11.14 -7.79 7.38
N GLY A 26 -11.35 -6.73 6.60
CA GLY A 26 -10.76 -5.41 6.82
C GLY A 26 -9.28 -5.32 6.43
N ASP A 27 -8.73 -6.34 5.75
CA ASP A 27 -7.33 -6.31 5.32
C ASP A 27 -7.13 -5.32 4.16
N ALA A 28 -5.95 -4.72 4.13
CA ALA A 28 -5.49 -3.87 3.05
C ALA A 28 -4.15 -4.39 2.52
N TYR A 29 -4.06 -4.58 1.21
CA TYR A 29 -2.84 -4.92 0.49
C TYR A 29 -2.46 -3.69 -0.33
N ILE A 30 -1.29 -3.11 -0.06
CA ILE A 30 -0.84 -1.86 -0.68
C ILE A 30 0.58 -2.04 -1.17
N ASP A 31 0.80 -1.74 -2.44
CA ASP A 31 2.11 -1.76 -3.10
C ASP A 31 2.50 -0.34 -3.48
N ILE A 32 3.73 0.04 -3.14
CA ILE A 32 4.34 1.31 -3.53
C ILE A 32 5.56 0.97 -4.39
N PHE A 33 5.40 1.08 -5.70
CA PHE A 33 6.48 0.94 -6.66
C PHE A 33 6.97 2.34 -7.03
N SER A 34 8.24 2.64 -6.76
CA SER A 34 8.84 3.94 -7.01
C SER A 34 10.24 3.80 -7.62
N CYS A 35 10.51 4.55 -8.68
CA CYS A 35 11.83 4.73 -9.28
C CYS A 35 12.71 5.70 -8.46
N LYS A 36 12.10 6.44 -7.54
CA LYS A 36 12.81 7.30 -6.57
C LYS A 36 12.88 6.61 -5.20
N GLU A 37 13.99 6.77 -4.51
CA GLU A 37 14.14 6.33 -3.12
C GLU A 37 13.06 6.96 -2.22
N PHE A 38 12.53 6.14 -1.32
CA PHE A 38 11.55 6.57 -0.34
C PHE A 38 11.74 5.81 0.97
N GLU A 39 11.40 6.49 2.05
CA GLU A 39 11.48 5.91 3.39
C GLU A 39 10.17 5.23 3.77
N ILE A 40 10.28 4.16 4.53
CA ILE A 40 9.15 3.35 4.98
C ILE A 40 8.35 4.01 6.11
N ASP A 41 8.99 4.86 6.92
CA ASP A 41 8.37 5.46 8.10
C ASP A 41 7.29 6.49 7.77
N PRO A 42 7.48 7.41 6.80
CA PRO A 42 6.41 8.26 6.30
C PRO A 42 5.20 7.47 5.80
N VAL A 43 5.43 6.36 5.09
CA VAL A 43 4.37 5.49 4.59
C VAL A 43 3.58 4.90 5.75
N LYS A 44 4.27 4.31 6.74
CA LYS A 44 3.62 3.76 7.94
C LYS A 44 2.82 4.81 8.71
N LYS A 45 3.31 6.06 8.80
CA LYS A 45 2.57 7.16 9.45
C LYS A 45 1.27 7.48 8.73
N VAL A 46 1.29 7.53 7.39
CA VAL A 46 0.09 7.72 6.57
C VAL A 46 -0.89 6.56 6.76
N LEU A 47 -0.41 5.32 6.69
CA LEU A 47 -1.27 4.14 6.88
C LEU A 47 -1.92 4.12 8.27
N ASN A 48 -1.15 4.41 9.32
CA ASN A 48 -1.69 4.49 10.68
C ASN A 48 -2.72 5.61 10.82
N LYS A 49 -2.49 6.78 10.22
CA LYS A 49 -3.39 7.92 10.30
C LYS A 49 -4.75 7.66 9.64
N PHE A 50 -4.75 7.02 8.47
CA PHE A 50 -5.98 6.88 7.67
C PHE A 50 -6.69 5.53 7.85
N PHE A 51 -5.96 4.46 8.14
CA PHE A 51 -6.53 3.11 8.22
C PHE A 51 -6.47 2.51 9.63
N ALA A 52 -5.70 3.10 10.56
CA ALA A 52 -5.53 2.62 11.93
C ALA A 52 -5.40 1.08 12.05
N PRO A 53 -4.49 0.43 11.28
CA PRO A 53 -4.41 -1.02 11.23
C PRO A 53 -3.90 -1.59 12.54
N LYS A 54 -4.43 -2.75 12.95
CA LYS A 54 -3.95 -3.46 14.15
C LYS A 54 -2.51 -3.98 14.02
N LYS A 55 -2.07 -4.27 12.79
CA LYS A 55 -0.73 -4.77 12.46
C LYS A 55 -0.36 -4.35 11.04
N ILE A 56 0.92 -4.03 10.82
CA ILE A 56 1.46 -3.76 9.49
C ILE A 56 2.60 -4.74 9.24
N ARG A 57 2.53 -5.49 8.13
CA ARG A 57 3.64 -6.30 7.61
C ARG A 57 4.19 -5.58 6.39
N VAL A 58 5.51 -5.37 6.35
CA VAL A 58 6.14 -4.70 5.21
C VAL A 58 7.25 -5.56 4.64
N ILE A 59 7.33 -5.57 3.31
CA ILE A 59 8.45 -6.06 2.53
C ILE A 59 8.96 -4.86 1.74
N PHE A 60 10.21 -4.48 1.93
CA PHE A 60 10.84 -3.36 1.23
C PHE A 60 11.99 -3.90 0.38
N LEU A 61 11.94 -3.61 -0.92
CA LEU A 61 12.87 -4.14 -1.91
C LEU A 61 13.44 -3.00 -2.73
N THR A 62 14.76 -2.85 -2.71
CA THR A 62 15.46 -2.02 -3.70
C THR A 62 15.73 -2.88 -4.92
N ARG A 63 15.15 -2.50 -6.06
CA ARG A 63 15.34 -3.17 -7.34
C ARG A 63 16.38 -2.40 -8.14
N GLN A 64 17.42 -3.08 -8.60
CA GLN A 64 18.30 -2.53 -9.63
C GLN A 64 17.65 -2.77 -10.99
N ALA A 65 17.52 -1.71 -11.78
CA ALA A 65 17.08 -1.80 -13.18
C ALA A 65 18.26 -2.10 -14.09
#